data_AF-A0A383F3D8-F1
#
_entry.id   AF-A0A383F3D8-F1
#
_cell.length_a   1.000
_cell.length_b   1.000
_cell.length_c   1.000
_cell.angle_alpha   90.00
_cell.angle_beta   90.00
_cell.angle_gamma   90.00
#
_symmetry.space_group_name_H-M   'P 1'
#
loop_
_entity.id
_entity.type
_entity.pdbx_description
1 polymer ?
#
loop_
_entity_poly.entity_id
_entity_poly.type
_entity_poly.pdbx_seq_one_letter_code
_entity_poly.pdbx_strand_id
1 'polypeptide(L)'
;GKALDAAAADAREDLLRRASTLAGNAHLAEELSEWGNDDLAEALINGLSWSKVGNNSRSLARLRALHLGNNDMAFQPTANLMFMRDPCISFLEHLIPSHMSYPARSREPLLVEFALRWGLSLTDDTFIKASSPSDEPGHYSGYEGGDFLILSRSVIMIGASERTSPQAIDRLSHDMMAQYPSLQRVYVVLIPDNRSMMHLDTLLTQVDERHFLGYTPVIVGQGHATPL
;
A
#
# COMPACT_ATOMS: atom_id res chain seq x y z
N GLY A 1 7.76 18.32 3.82
CA GLY A 1 7.19 19.31 4.75
C GLY A 1 6.19 18.71 5.72
N LYS A 2 4.95 19.22 5.72
CA LYS A 2 4.03 19.25 6.88
C LYS A 2 4.00 18.01 7.79
N ALA A 3 3.83 16.81 7.26
CA ALA A 3 3.76 15.60 8.07
C ALA A 3 5.09 15.31 8.80
N LEU A 4 6.24 15.55 8.14
CA LEU A 4 7.56 15.42 8.75
C LEU A 4 7.79 16.50 9.82
N ASP A 5 7.27 17.71 9.60
CA ASP A 5 7.37 18.81 10.57
C ASP A 5 6.54 18.53 11.83
N ALA A 6 5.36 17.93 11.67
CA ALA A 6 4.46 17.59 12.77
C ALA A 6 4.87 16.32 13.53
N ALA A 7 5.62 15.42 12.89
CA ALA A 7 6.03 14.16 13.48
C ALA A 7 7.03 14.34 14.63
N ALA A 8 6.96 13.44 15.62
CA ALA A 8 8.02 13.31 16.62
C ALA A 8 9.31 12.74 15.99
N ALA A 9 10.44 12.93 16.66
CA ALA A 9 11.75 12.54 16.12
C ALA A 9 11.88 11.03 15.91
N ASP A 10 11.39 10.24 16.85
CA ASP A 10 11.32 8.77 16.79
C ASP A 10 10.44 8.28 15.64
N ALA A 11 9.32 8.96 15.36
CA ALA A 11 8.46 8.64 14.23
C ALA A 11 9.13 8.93 12.88
N ARG A 12 9.90 10.02 12.78
CA ARG A 12 10.72 10.30 11.59
C ARG A 12 11.82 9.25 11.42
N GLU A 13 12.49 8.87 12.50
CA GLU A 13 13.53 7.84 12.48
C GLU A 13 12.96 6.48 12.02
N ASP A 14 11.80 6.07 12.53
CA ASP A 14 11.12 4.85 12.09
C ASP A 14 10.77 4.89 10.60
N LEU A 15 10.22 6.02 10.13
CA LEU A 15 9.92 6.21 8.71
C LEU A 15 11.17 6.02 7.84
N LEU A 16 12.27 6.70 8.19
CA LEU A 16 13.51 6.63 7.41
C LEU A 16 14.10 5.22 7.43
N ARG A 17 14.10 4.56 8.59
CA ARG A 17 14.53 3.17 8.75
C ARG A 17 13.73 2.24 7.84
N ARG A 18 12.40 2.28 7.93
CA ARG A 18 11.50 1.42 7.14
C ARG A 18 11.60 1.71 5.65
N ALA A 19 11.58 2.99 5.24
CA ALA A 19 11.70 3.37 3.84
C ALA A 19 13.04 2.93 3.24
N SER A 20 14.14 3.07 3.99
CA SER A 20 15.48 2.64 3.56
C SER A 20 15.60 1.12 3.46
N THR A 21 15.02 0.38 4.40
CA THR A 21 14.96 -1.09 4.37
C THR A 21 14.16 -1.59 3.18
N LEU A 22 12.97 -1.02 2.92
CA LEU A 22 12.13 -1.37 1.77
C LEU A 22 12.81 -1.05 0.43
N ALA A 23 13.68 -0.04 0.39
CA ALA A 23 14.50 0.27 -0.78
C ALA A 23 15.73 -0.66 -0.93
N GLY A 24 15.97 -1.58 0.00
CA GLY A 24 17.16 -2.44 0.03
C GLY A 24 18.44 -1.73 0.45
N ASN A 25 18.34 -0.53 1.01
CA ASN A 25 19.45 0.34 1.36
C ASN A 25 19.35 0.83 2.81
N ALA A 26 19.13 -0.09 3.77
CA ALA A 26 18.86 0.24 5.18
C ALA A 26 19.85 1.23 5.82
N HIS A 27 21.12 1.18 5.42
CA HIS A 27 22.18 2.08 5.87
C HIS A 27 21.94 3.56 5.53
N LEU A 28 21.04 3.90 4.59
CA LEU A 28 20.73 5.28 4.25
C LEU A 28 19.93 6.02 5.33
N ALA A 29 19.30 5.30 6.25
CA ALA A 29 18.47 5.93 7.29
C ALA A 29 19.25 6.93 8.14
N GLU A 30 20.50 6.59 8.51
CA GLU A 30 21.40 7.47 9.30
C GLU A 30 21.84 8.70 8.51
N GLU A 31 22.09 8.57 7.21
CA GLU A 31 22.48 9.73 6.40
C GLU A 31 21.29 10.67 6.16
N LEU A 32 20.12 10.09 5.91
CA LEU A 32 18.89 10.83 5.65
C LEU A 32 18.35 11.54 6.90
N SER A 33 18.67 11.08 8.12
CA SER A 33 18.21 11.76 9.34
C SER A 33 18.75 13.18 9.49
N GLU A 34 19.86 13.49 8.82
CA GLU A 34 20.49 14.81 8.82
C GLU A 34 19.91 15.77 7.77
N TRP A 35 19.01 15.29 6.90
CA TRP A 35 18.43 16.09 5.82
C TRP A 35 17.28 16.97 6.31
N GLY A 36 17.05 18.10 5.62
CA GLY A 36 15.87 18.94 5.86
C GLY A 36 14.57 18.23 5.47
N ASN A 37 13.48 18.52 6.17
CA ASN A 37 12.17 17.85 5.97
C ASN A 37 11.57 18.03 4.56
N ASP A 38 11.91 19.11 3.85
CA ASP A 38 11.44 19.31 2.47
C ASP A 38 12.25 18.48 1.47
N ASP A 39 13.58 18.45 1.61
CA ASP A 39 14.44 17.58 0.80
C ASP A 39 14.11 16.10 1.04
N LEU A 40 13.81 15.72 2.30
CA LEU A 40 13.34 14.39 2.65
C LEU A 40 12.02 14.05 1.99
N ALA A 41 11.04 14.96 2.02
CA ALA A 41 9.77 14.72 1.35
C ALA A 41 9.96 14.55 -0.16
N GLU A 42 10.79 15.38 -0.78
CA GLU A 42 11.09 15.26 -2.21
C GLU A 42 11.77 13.92 -2.53
N ALA A 43 12.81 13.54 -1.78
CA ALA A 43 13.52 12.28 -1.96
C ALA A 43 12.64 11.04 -1.74
N LEU A 44 11.73 11.09 -0.76
CA LEU A 44 10.81 9.98 -0.47
C LEU A 44 9.78 9.80 -1.59
N ILE A 45 9.26 10.89 -2.17
CA ILE A 45 8.22 10.82 -3.21
C ILE A 45 8.81 10.67 -4.61
N ASN A 46 9.71 11.57 -5.01
CA ASN A 46 10.29 11.66 -6.35
C ASN A 46 11.47 10.69 -6.55
N GLY A 47 11.92 10.03 -5.49
CA GLY A 47 13.09 9.17 -5.51
C GLY A 47 14.39 9.94 -5.24
N LEU A 48 15.46 9.18 -5.00
CA LEU A 48 16.77 9.69 -4.58
C LEU A 48 17.83 9.09 -5.48
N SER A 49 18.59 9.91 -6.19
CA SER A 49 19.75 9.46 -6.96
C SER A 49 20.96 9.24 -6.05
N TRP A 50 21.75 8.21 -6.33
CA TRP A 50 23.04 7.96 -5.67
C TRP A 50 24.04 9.13 -5.78
N SER A 51 23.88 9.98 -6.79
CA SER A 51 24.68 11.21 -6.97
C SER A 51 24.39 12.29 -5.92
N LYS A 52 23.20 12.28 -5.34
CA LYS A 52 22.78 13.20 -4.26
C LYS A 52 23.09 12.66 -2.86
N VAL A 53 23.45 11.38 -2.76
CA VAL A 53 23.86 10.73 -1.51
C VAL A 53 25.33 11.08 -1.23
N GLY A 54 25.58 11.55 -0.02
CA GLY A 54 26.88 11.92 0.51
C GLY A 54 27.91 10.79 0.46
N ASN A 55 29.17 11.17 0.62
CA ASN A 55 30.30 10.23 0.48
C ASN A 55 30.47 9.26 1.66
N ASN A 56 29.68 9.42 2.74
CA ASN A 56 29.76 8.58 3.93
C ASN A 56 29.09 7.22 3.70
N SER A 57 28.12 7.12 2.79
CA SER A 57 27.49 5.85 2.41
C SER A 57 28.44 4.96 1.57
N ARG A 58 29.06 3.97 2.23
CA ARG A 58 29.86 2.91 1.59
C ARG A 58 28.95 1.77 1.10
N SER A 59 28.21 2.01 0.03
CA SER A 59 27.34 1.00 -0.60
C SER A 59 27.93 0.48 -1.91
N LEU A 60 27.97 -0.85 -2.09
CA LEU A 60 28.31 -1.46 -3.38
C LEU A 60 27.29 -1.08 -4.47
N ALA A 61 26.01 -0.88 -4.10
CA ALA A 61 24.98 -0.42 -5.02
C ALA A 61 25.31 1.01 -5.52
N ARG A 62 25.76 1.89 -4.62
CA ARG A 62 26.24 3.23 -4.97
C ARG A 62 27.46 3.19 -5.88
N LEU A 63 28.49 2.42 -5.51
CA LEU A 63 29.71 2.31 -6.33
C LEU A 63 29.40 1.78 -7.74
N ARG A 64 28.53 0.76 -7.83
CA ARG A 64 28.09 0.21 -9.10
C ARG A 64 27.35 1.24 -9.95
N ALA A 65 26.42 2.00 -9.36
CA ALA A 65 25.70 3.06 -10.05
C ALA A 65 26.68 4.11 -10.61
N LEU A 66 27.54 4.67 -9.76
CA LEU A 66 28.45 5.76 -10.14
C LEU A 66 29.52 5.37 -11.18
N HIS A 67 29.94 4.10 -11.24
CA HIS A 67 31.04 3.68 -12.12
C HIS A 67 30.59 2.86 -13.34
N LEU A 68 29.43 2.19 -13.28
CA LEU A 68 28.92 1.35 -14.36
C LEU A 68 27.63 1.89 -14.99
N GLY A 69 27.08 3.01 -14.50
CA GLY A 69 25.92 3.71 -15.08
C GLY A 69 24.62 2.90 -15.06
N ASN A 70 24.52 1.92 -14.17
CA ASN A 70 23.37 1.04 -14.04
C ASN A 70 22.68 1.28 -12.69
N ASN A 71 21.39 1.62 -12.73
CA ASN A 71 20.51 1.83 -11.57
C ASN A 71 20.98 2.97 -10.64
N ASP A 72 20.87 4.22 -11.14
CA ASP A 72 21.37 5.42 -10.47
C ASP A 72 20.53 5.90 -9.27
N MET A 73 19.54 5.10 -8.85
CA MET A 73 18.58 5.46 -7.81
C MET A 73 18.83 4.67 -6.53
N ALA A 74 19.07 5.39 -5.44
CA ALA A 74 19.06 4.89 -4.08
C ALA A 74 17.62 4.59 -3.63
N PHE A 75 16.69 5.50 -3.91
CA PHE A 75 15.25 5.30 -3.78
C PHE A 75 14.60 5.42 -5.14
N GLN A 76 13.82 4.42 -5.55
CA GLN A 76 12.96 4.53 -6.72
C GLN A 76 11.85 5.58 -6.47
N PRO A 77 11.42 6.31 -7.50
CA PRO A 77 10.26 7.19 -7.41
C PRO A 77 9.00 6.39 -7.08
N THR A 78 8.12 6.96 -6.27
CA THR A 78 6.83 6.37 -5.90
C THR A 78 5.71 6.86 -6.83
N ALA A 79 5.90 6.66 -8.14
CA ALA A 79 5.03 7.24 -9.18
C ALA A 79 3.55 6.83 -9.04
N ASN A 80 3.27 5.62 -8.54
CA ASN A 80 1.88 5.16 -8.36
C ASN A 80 1.16 5.80 -7.17
N LEU A 81 1.78 6.72 -6.42
CA LEU A 81 1.04 7.56 -5.47
C LEU A 81 -0.03 8.43 -6.14
N MET A 82 -0.02 8.56 -7.47
CA MET A 82 -1.17 9.11 -8.22
C MET A 82 -2.44 8.23 -8.11
N PHE A 83 -2.29 6.95 -7.76
CA PHE A 83 -3.37 5.98 -7.55
C PHE A 83 -3.58 5.73 -6.05
N MET A 84 -4.07 6.75 -5.34
CA MET A 84 -4.29 6.72 -3.89
C MET A 84 -5.33 5.68 -3.41
N ARG A 85 -6.03 5.00 -4.34
CA ARG A 85 -6.92 3.89 -4.05
C ARG A 85 -6.18 2.69 -3.45
N ASP A 86 -4.98 2.40 -3.92
CA ASP A 86 -4.27 1.17 -3.60
C ASP A 86 -3.51 1.18 -2.27
N PRO A 87 -2.74 2.23 -1.91
CA PRO A 87 -1.85 2.16 -0.75
C PRO A 87 -2.56 2.28 0.60
N CYS A 88 -3.82 2.72 0.64
CA CYS A 88 -4.59 2.84 1.86
C CYS A 88 -6.09 2.69 1.60
N ILE A 89 -6.73 1.75 2.30
CA ILE A 89 -8.16 1.50 2.23
C ILE A 89 -8.87 2.37 3.26
N SER A 90 -9.87 3.14 2.83
CA SER A 90 -10.79 3.81 3.74
C SER A 90 -11.95 2.88 4.09
N PHE A 91 -12.05 2.52 5.37
CA PHE A 91 -13.14 1.71 5.91
C PHE A 91 -13.91 2.53 6.95
N LEU A 92 -14.97 3.20 6.50
CA LEU A 92 -15.79 4.08 7.33
C LEU A 92 -14.94 5.14 8.04
N GLU A 93 -14.93 5.16 9.37
CA GLU A 93 -14.12 6.08 10.18
C GLU A 93 -12.66 5.62 10.37
N HIS A 94 -12.28 4.49 9.79
CA HIS A 94 -10.95 3.90 9.91
C HIS A 94 -10.18 3.86 8.58
N LEU A 95 -8.87 3.73 8.70
CA LEU A 95 -7.94 3.53 7.61
C LEU A 95 -7.21 2.19 7.78
N ILE A 96 -7.04 1.45 6.69
CA ILE A 96 -6.23 0.23 6.67
C ILE A 96 -5.06 0.50 5.70
N PRO A 97 -3.83 0.68 6.20
CA PRO A 97 -2.65 0.72 5.34
C PRO A 97 -2.53 -0.60 4.57
N SER A 98 -2.34 -0.52 3.26
CA SER A 98 -2.27 -1.71 2.43
C SER A 98 -0.95 -2.45 2.57
N HIS A 99 -0.94 -3.72 2.19
CA HIS A 99 0.27 -4.51 2.03
C HIS A 99 0.43 -4.84 0.55
N MET A 100 1.32 -4.15 -0.16
CA MET A 100 1.40 -4.27 -1.61
C MET A 100 2.00 -5.62 -2.04
N SER A 101 1.41 -6.27 -3.05
CA SER A 101 1.91 -7.55 -3.55
C SER A 101 3.25 -7.44 -4.26
N TYR A 102 3.53 -6.29 -4.89
CA TYR A 102 4.79 -6.06 -5.60
C TYR A 102 5.75 -5.19 -4.77
N PRO A 103 7.01 -5.64 -4.57
CA PRO A 103 8.00 -4.90 -3.77
C PRO A 103 8.24 -3.47 -4.24
N ALA A 104 8.12 -3.20 -5.55
CA ALA A 104 8.29 -1.86 -6.12
C ALA A 104 7.34 -0.81 -5.52
N ARG A 105 6.17 -1.24 -5.03
CA ARG A 105 5.14 -0.38 -4.43
C ARG A 105 5.15 -0.39 -2.90
N SER A 106 5.98 -1.21 -2.27
CA SER A 106 5.96 -1.45 -0.82
C SER A 106 6.15 -0.20 0.04
N ARG A 107 6.82 0.84 -0.50
CA ARG A 107 6.98 2.14 0.18
C ARG A 107 5.71 2.99 0.17
N GLU A 108 4.81 2.79 -0.78
CA GLU A 108 3.63 3.65 -0.97
C GLU A 108 2.72 3.65 0.29
N PRO A 109 2.30 2.50 0.87
CA PRO A 109 1.48 2.49 2.07
C PRO A 109 2.15 3.16 3.27
N LEU A 110 3.47 2.94 3.44
CA LEU A 110 4.25 3.57 4.51
C LEU A 110 4.21 5.10 4.41
N LEU A 111 4.42 5.65 3.21
CA LEU A 111 4.42 7.09 2.99
C LEU A 111 3.03 7.69 3.19
N VAL A 112 1.99 7.03 2.69
CA VAL A 112 0.60 7.47 2.82
C VAL A 112 0.15 7.42 4.29
N GLU A 113 0.42 6.32 4.99
CA GLU A 113 0.11 6.19 6.42
C GLU A 113 0.77 7.31 7.22
N PHE A 114 2.08 7.53 7.03
CA PHE A 114 2.80 8.58 7.73
C PHE A 114 2.23 9.97 7.42
N ALA A 115 1.96 10.25 6.16
CA ALA A 115 1.40 11.53 5.73
C ALA A 115 0.01 11.79 6.34
N LEU A 116 -0.87 10.79 6.37
CA LEU A 116 -2.20 10.91 6.97
C LEU A 116 -2.12 11.06 8.48
N ARG A 117 -1.33 10.20 9.15
CA ARG A 117 -1.16 10.20 10.60
C ARG A 117 -0.70 11.57 11.11
N TRP A 118 0.40 12.09 10.57
CA TRP A 118 1.00 13.31 11.08
C TRP A 118 0.46 14.57 10.40
N GLY A 119 0.14 14.50 9.11
CA GLY A 119 -0.38 15.64 8.35
C GLY A 119 -1.83 15.98 8.68
N LEU A 120 -2.65 15.01 9.11
CA LEU A 120 -4.03 15.22 9.55
C LEU A 120 -4.23 14.99 11.06
N SER A 121 -3.14 14.77 11.81
CA SER A 121 -3.18 14.51 13.26
C SER A 121 -4.11 13.35 13.65
N LEU A 122 -4.10 12.26 12.86
CA LEU A 122 -4.87 11.06 13.16
C LEU A 122 -4.20 10.26 14.28
N THR A 123 -5.01 9.68 15.16
CA THR A 123 -4.56 8.84 16.27
C THR A 123 -4.38 7.39 15.81
N ASP A 124 -3.65 6.59 16.60
CA ASP A 124 -3.48 5.16 16.33
C ASP A 124 -4.81 4.41 16.19
N ASP A 125 -5.84 4.80 16.94
CA ASP A 125 -7.19 4.19 16.89
C ASP A 125 -7.90 4.41 15.55
N THR A 126 -7.43 5.36 14.73
CA THR A 126 -7.95 5.57 13.37
C THR A 126 -7.49 4.44 12.43
N PHE A 127 -6.41 3.73 12.76
CA PHE A 127 -5.81 2.74 11.87
C PHE A 127 -6.15 1.33 12.32
N ILE A 128 -6.84 0.58 11.45
CA ILE A 128 -6.98 -0.86 11.61
C ILE A 128 -5.66 -1.48 11.14
N LYS A 129 -4.88 -1.94 12.11
CA LYS A 129 -3.67 -2.72 11.83
C LYS A 129 -4.10 -4.16 11.62
N ALA A 130 -4.01 -4.64 10.38
CA ALA A 130 -4.04 -6.07 10.13
C ALA A 130 -2.93 -6.69 10.97
N SER A 131 -3.20 -7.82 11.62
CA SER A 131 -2.11 -8.51 12.29
C SER A 131 -1.07 -8.83 11.22
N SER A 132 0.15 -8.34 11.40
CA SER A 132 1.22 -8.65 10.46
C SER A 132 1.33 -10.17 10.34
N PRO A 133 1.47 -10.72 9.12
CA PRO A 133 2.31 -11.90 9.03
C PRO A 133 3.66 -11.42 9.56
N SER A 134 4.01 -11.84 10.77
CA SER A 134 5.38 -11.69 11.26
C SER A 134 6.29 -12.16 10.14
N ASP A 135 7.15 -11.30 9.60
CA ASP A 135 8.42 -11.52 8.88
C ASP A 135 8.74 -12.93 8.32
N GLU A 136 7.76 -13.70 7.85
CA GLU A 136 7.94 -15.05 7.33
C GLU A 136 8.09 -14.94 5.82
N PRO A 137 9.34 -15.04 5.30
CA PRO A 137 9.57 -15.02 3.86
C PRO A 137 8.86 -16.21 3.21
N GLY A 138 7.93 -15.93 2.28
CA GLY A 138 7.32 -16.95 1.42
C GLY A 138 5.79 -16.93 1.33
N HIS A 139 5.10 -16.16 2.16
CA HIS A 139 3.63 -16.10 2.13
C HIS A 139 3.14 -14.81 1.46
N TYR A 140 2.72 -14.92 0.19
CA TYR A 140 2.00 -13.89 -0.55
C TYR A 140 0.72 -13.49 0.23
N SER A 141 0.80 -12.36 0.93
CA SER A 141 -0.24 -11.83 1.81
C SER A 141 -0.58 -10.38 1.44
N GLY A 142 -0.45 -10.04 0.16
CA GLY A 142 -0.82 -8.72 -0.32
C GLY A 142 -2.31 -8.47 -0.21
N TYR A 143 -2.67 -7.22 0.05
CA TYR A 143 -4.03 -6.68 -0.05
C TYR A 143 -3.94 -5.20 -0.44
N GLU A 144 -4.56 -4.85 -1.55
CA GLU A 144 -4.52 -3.51 -2.13
C GLU A 144 -5.93 -2.93 -2.22
N GLY A 145 -6.06 -1.61 -2.04
CA GLY A 145 -7.39 -1.01 -1.89
C GLY A 145 -8.29 -1.02 -3.11
N GLY A 146 -7.78 -1.25 -4.32
CA GLY A 146 -8.61 -1.49 -5.51
C GLY A 146 -9.51 -2.73 -5.40
N ASP A 147 -9.17 -3.68 -4.52
CA ASP A 147 -10.01 -4.86 -4.30
C ASP A 147 -11.14 -4.65 -3.28
N PHE A 148 -11.21 -3.50 -2.60
CA PHE A 148 -12.14 -3.27 -1.50
C PHE A 148 -13.29 -2.35 -1.91
N LEU A 149 -14.51 -2.88 -1.91
CA LEU A 149 -15.74 -2.12 -2.08
C LEU A 149 -16.52 -2.10 -0.77
N ILE A 150 -16.67 -0.92 -0.16
CA ILE A 150 -17.45 -0.72 1.06
C ILE A 150 -18.92 -0.48 0.66
N LEU A 151 -19.74 -1.53 0.65
CA LEU A 151 -21.12 -1.46 0.16
C LEU A 151 -22.07 -0.81 1.18
N SER A 152 -21.79 -0.99 2.47
CA SER A 152 -22.53 -0.37 3.57
C SER A 152 -21.71 -0.44 4.87
N ARG A 153 -22.27 0.07 5.98
CA ARG A 153 -21.67 -0.09 7.31
C ARG A 153 -21.53 -1.55 7.74
N SER A 154 -22.34 -2.47 7.22
CA SER A 154 -22.37 -3.87 7.66
C SER A 154 -21.93 -4.89 6.62
N VAL A 155 -21.64 -4.45 5.39
CA VAL A 155 -21.32 -5.32 4.27
C VAL A 155 -20.19 -4.72 3.44
N ILE A 156 -19.16 -5.52 3.18
CA ILE A 156 -18.10 -5.20 2.22
C ILE A 156 -17.99 -6.30 1.17
N MET A 157 -17.38 -5.97 0.04
CA MET A 157 -16.99 -6.91 -0.99
C MET A 157 -15.49 -6.78 -1.25
N ILE A 158 -14.78 -7.91 -1.31
CA ILE A 158 -13.34 -7.98 -1.52
C ILE A 158 -13.03 -8.87 -2.72
N GLY A 159 -12.19 -8.39 -3.64
CA GLY A 159 -11.62 -9.20 -4.70
C GLY A 159 -10.47 -10.07 -4.21
N ALA A 160 -10.52 -11.38 -4.48
CA ALA A 160 -9.35 -12.25 -4.44
C ALA A 160 -8.70 -12.20 -5.82
N SER A 161 -7.56 -11.52 -5.92
CA SER A 161 -6.92 -11.10 -7.18
C SER A 161 -5.42 -11.41 -7.16
N GLU A 162 -4.70 -11.04 -8.23
CA GLU A 162 -3.22 -11.05 -8.26
C GLU A 162 -2.62 -10.12 -7.18
N ARG A 163 -3.39 -9.11 -6.72
CA ARG A 163 -2.96 -8.10 -5.76
C ARG A 163 -3.43 -8.37 -4.34
N THR A 164 -4.55 -9.08 -4.18
CA THR A 164 -5.14 -9.39 -2.89
C THR A 164 -5.31 -10.89 -2.72
N SER A 165 -4.49 -11.49 -1.86
CA SER A 165 -4.48 -12.95 -1.71
C SER A 165 -5.61 -13.45 -0.81
N PRO A 166 -6.13 -14.67 -1.03
CA PRO A 166 -7.17 -15.25 -0.17
C PRO A 166 -6.78 -15.30 1.31
N GLN A 167 -5.50 -15.58 1.61
CA GLN A 167 -4.99 -15.63 2.99
C GLN A 167 -5.03 -14.25 3.65
N ALA A 168 -4.72 -13.19 2.90
CA ALA A 168 -4.84 -11.82 3.39
C ALA A 168 -6.31 -11.45 3.65
N ILE A 169 -7.23 -11.88 2.79
CA ILE A 169 -8.68 -11.67 2.97
C ILE A 169 -9.16 -12.33 4.26
N ASP A 170 -8.83 -13.61 4.48
CA ASP A 170 -9.24 -14.35 5.69
C ASP A 170 -8.80 -13.62 6.96
N ARG A 171 -7.52 -13.21 6.99
CA ARG A 171 -6.94 -12.51 8.14
C ARG A 171 -7.57 -11.14 8.35
N LEU A 172 -7.57 -10.31 7.31
CA LEU A 172 -8.03 -8.93 7.41
C LEU A 172 -9.53 -8.88 7.73
N SER A 173 -10.34 -9.77 7.15
CA SER A 173 -11.76 -9.87 7.47
C SER A 173 -11.97 -10.21 8.95
N HIS A 174 -11.17 -11.14 9.50
CA HIS A 174 -11.21 -11.47 10.92
C HIS A 174 -10.85 -10.26 11.79
N ASP A 175 -9.74 -9.58 11.49
CA ASP A 175 -9.28 -8.41 12.26
C ASP A 175 -10.27 -7.24 12.17
N MET A 176 -10.84 -6.98 10.99
CA MET A 176 -11.87 -5.96 10.77
C MET A 176 -13.15 -6.27 11.55
N MET A 177 -13.66 -7.51 11.48
CA MET A 177 -14.88 -7.90 12.20
C MET A 177 -14.69 -7.92 13.72
N ALA A 178 -13.48 -8.23 14.19
CA ALA A 178 -13.14 -8.18 15.62
C ALA A 178 -13.10 -6.73 16.16
N GLN A 179 -12.53 -5.81 15.38
CA GLN A 179 -12.44 -4.39 15.76
C GLN A 179 -13.73 -3.62 15.50
N TYR A 180 -14.52 -4.05 14.53
CA TYR A 180 -15.74 -3.38 14.09
C TYR A 180 -16.93 -4.37 14.05
N PRO A 181 -17.58 -4.61 15.21
CA PRO A 181 -18.65 -5.62 15.33
C PRO A 181 -19.87 -5.38 14.44
N SER A 182 -20.06 -4.17 13.90
CA SER A 182 -21.18 -3.91 12.99
C SER A 182 -20.93 -4.36 11.54
N LEU A 183 -19.69 -4.73 11.19
CA LEU A 183 -19.40 -5.47 9.95
C LEU A 183 -19.92 -6.90 10.12
N GLN A 184 -21.01 -7.22 9.41
CA GLN A 184 -21.71 -8.50 9.53
C GLN A 184 -21.36 -9.47 8.41
N ARG A 185 -20.89 -8.96 7.27
CA ARG A 185 -20.66 -9.79 6.08
C ARG A 185 -19.53 -9.27 5.20
N VAL A 186 -18.72 -10.21 4.75
CA VAL A 186 -17.72 -10.02 3.71
C VAL A 186 -18.10 -10.93 2.54
N TYR A 187 -18.30 -10.34 1.36
CA TYR A 187 -18.42 -11.10 0.11
C TYR A 187 -17.06 -11.17 -0.57
N VAL A 188 -16.62 -12.38 -0.94
CA VAL A 188 -15.37 -12.56 -1.67
C VAL A 188 -15.67 -12.85 -3.13
N VAL A 189 -15.07 -12.09 -4.04
CA VAL A 189 -15.14 -12.30 -5.48
C VAL A 189 -13.85 -12.94 -5.94
N LEU A 190 -13.91 -14.18 -6.40
CA LEU A 190 -12.75 -14.85 -6.98
C LEU A 190 -12.50 -14.31 -8.40
N ILE A 191 -11.39 -13.59 -8.57
CA ILE A 191 -10.99 -13.03 -9.87
C ILE A 191 -10.06 -14.04 -10.54
N PRO A 192 -10.36 -14.51 -11.76
CA PRO A 192 -9.49 -15.44 -12.48
C PRO A 192 -8.11 -14.85 -12.73
N ASP A 193 -7.08 -15.71 -12.69
CA ASP A 193 -5.71 -15.31 -12.99
C ASP A 193 -5.58 -14.83 -14.44
N ASN A 194 -5.56 -13.51 -14.62
CA ASN A 194 -5.36 -12.87 -15.90
C ASN A 194 -4.58 -11.57 -15.70
N ARG A 195 -3.47 -11.40 -16.43
CA ARG A 195 -2.59 -10.22 -16.37
C ARG A 195 -3.31 -8.87 -16.60
N SER A 196 -4.51 -8.88 -17.19
CA SER A 196 -5.31 -7.67 -17.44
C SER A 196 -6.29 -7.32 -16.32
N MET A 197 -6.43 -8.16 -15.29
CA MET A 197 -7.42 -8.03 -14.22
C MET A 197 -6.72 -7.93 -12.87
N MET A 198 -6.38 -6.70 -12.47
CA MET A 198 -5.54 -6.47 -11.29
C MET A 198 -6.33 -6.31 -10.00
N HIS A 199 -7.54 -5.75 -10.08
CA HIS A 199 -8.35 -5.38 -8.91
C HIS A 199 -9.84 -5.48 -9.20
N LEU A 200 -10.65 -5.69 -8.17
CA LEU A 200 -12.12 -5.76 -8.25
C LEU A 200 -12.75 -4.49 -8.82
N ASP A 201 -12.29 -3.30 -8.43
CA ASP A 201 -12.86 -2.02 -8.86
C ASP A 201 -12.82 -1.82 -10.39
N THR A 202 -11.83 -2.41 -11.07
CA THR A 202 -11.73 -2.42 -12.54
C THR A 202 -12.74 -3.34 -13.23
N LEU A 203 -13.31 -4.30 -12.48
CA LEU A 203 -14.27 -5.30 -12.98
C LEU A 203 -15.70 -5.00 -12.55
N LEU A 204 -15.87 -4.41 -11.38
CA LEU A 204 -17.16 -4.15 -10.76
C LEU A 204 -17.07 -2.88 -9.91
N THR A 205 -17.96 -1.92 -10.17
CA THR A 205 -18.07 -0.71 -9.34
C THR A 205 -19.53 -0.48 -8.99
N GLN A 206 -19.84 -0.24 -7.72
CA GLN A 206 -21.17 0.23 -7.33
C GLN A 206 -21.33 1.69 -7.76
N VAL A 207 -22.33 1.97 -8.59
CA VAL A 207 -22.60 3.34 -9.10
C VAL A 207 -23.86 3.97 -8.49
N ASP A 208 -24.69 3.15 -7.83
CA ASP A 208 -25.91 3.57 -7.14
C ASP A 208 -26.30 2.49 -6.09
N GLU A 209 -27.29 2.76 -5.23
CA GLU A 209 -27.75 1.84 -4.18
C GLU A 209 -28.07 0.43 -4.70
N ARG A 210 -28.58 0.34 -5.94
CA ARG A 210 -29.02 -0.91 -6.57
C ARG A 210 -28.34 -1.21 -7.91
N HIS A 211 -27.35 -0.41 -8.31
CA HIS A 211 -26.72 -0.56 -9.62
C HIS A 211 -25.21 -0.72 -9.52
N PHE A 212 -24.70 -1.64 -10.31
CA PHE A 212 -23.27 -1.87 -10.50
C PHE A 212 -22.93 -1.73 -11.98
N LEU A 213 -21.80 -1.08 -12.26
CA LEU A 213 -21.14 -1.15 -13.55
C LEU A 213 -20.21 -2.37 -13.52
N GLY A 214 -20.45 -3.33 -14.42
CA GLY A 214 -19.65 -4.56 -14.53
C GLY A 214 -18.92 -4.66 -15.86
N TYR A 215 -17.71 -5.21 -15.84
CA TYR A 215 -16.95 -5.57 -17.04
C TYR A 215 -17.51 -6.87 -17.63
N THR A 216 -18.29 -6.73 -18.71
CA THR A 216 -19.08 -7.81 -19.32
C THR A 216 -18.34 -9.13 -19.55
N PRO A 217 -17.05 -9.16 -19.93
CA PRO A 217 -16.33 -10.43 -20.14
C PRO A 217 -16.23 -11.33 -18.91
N VAL A 218 -16.39 -10.78 -17.70
CA VAL A 218 -16.33 -11.58 -16.45
C VAL A 218 -17.54 -11.38 -15.54
N ILE A 219 -18.15 -10.19 -15.55
CA ILE A 219 -19.40 -9.91 -14.85
C ILE A 219 -20.55 -10.02 -15.84
N VAL A 220 -21.13 -11.21 -15.92
CA VAL A 220 -22.25 -11.51 -16.80
C VAL A 220 -23.58 -11.44 -16.04
N GLY A 221 -24.56 -10.76 -16.62
CA GLY A 221 -25.93 -10.74 -16.08
C GLY A 221 -26.61 -12.11 -16.18
N GLN A 222 -27.74 -12.25 -15.50
CA GLN A 222 -28.60 -13.45 -15.58
C GLN A 222 -28.91 -13.77 -17.07
N GLY A 223 -28.49 -14.95 -17.54
CA GLY A 223 -28.72 -15.43 -18.92
C GLY A 223 -27.48 -15.56 -19.82
N HIS A 224 -26.32 -15.05 -19.42
CA HIS A 224 -25.05 -15.18 -20.18
C HIS A 224 -23.96 -15.94 -19.41
N ALA A 225 -24.29 -16.49 -18.25
CA ALA A 225 -23.37 -17.32 -17.48
C ALA A 225 -23.23 -18.70 -18.12
N THR A 226 -22.08 -18.96 -18.74
CA THR A 226 -21.67 -20.33 -19.07
C THR A 226 -21.29 -21.01 -17.75
N PRO A 227 -21.84 -22.20 -17.40
CA PRO A 227 -21.42 -22.92 -16.21
C PRO A 227 -19.91 -23.20 -16.26
N LEU A 228 -19.22 -23.00 -15.14
CA LEU A 228 -17.86 -23.46 -14.92
C LEU A 228 -17.81 -24.99 -14.84
#